data_AF-A0AAD4K2E5-F1
#
_entry.id   AF-A0AAD4K2E5-F1
#
_cell.length_a   1.000
_cell.length_b   1.000
_cell.length_c   1.000
_cell.angle_alpha   90.00
_cell.angle_beta   90.00
_cell.angle_gamma   90.00
#
_symmetry.space_group_name_H-M   'P 1'
#
loop_
_entity.id
_entity.type
_entity.pdbx_description
1 polymer ?
#
loop_
_entity_poly.entity_id
_entity_poly.type
_entity_poly.pdbx_seq_one_letter_code
_entity_poly.pdbx_strand_id
1 'polypeptide(L)'
;KCMYLQSSRYLTYTEWSEFYGGKKVESLENEHIKFKRLPFGNCCITMAPFEMPYSDLNGNVYEYEAILKFLKKYKVNPVTGQKMDSKSLIKLHFHKNANDEYHCPALFKQFSKNSHIVAVGTTGNVYCWEAIEQLNIKTKNWKDLIDDTPFLRKDIITIQDPQHLEKYDISKFYYIRKNLRVLTEEEELERKDPMGRIKTMNLETKETLAQLQKDYQPSEEAPSTSRQTADKFNAAHYSTGAVAASFTSTAMVPVSQSEAAIIDDDIVKYERVNKKGYVRLNTNFGPLNLELYCEQAPRACDNFIKHCADGYYNNVLFHRSIRNFIASGDPTGTGSGGKSIWGKPFEDEFKPNLTHTGRGVLSMANAGPSTNGSQFFITYRSCKQLDGKHTIFGKLVGGLETLQKMENIEVDNKDRPIEDIVIENAQVYVNPFEEAAEQLANERANEAISKEVAAKKLEQQKRLNEPLKVYRDGVGKYLKPSAPKRPEAQSLTTTALPAKKKKNASGFGDFSSW
;
A
#
# COMPACT_ATOMS: atom_id res chain seq x y z
N LYS A 1 -41.32 60.74 22.47
CA LYS A 1 -40.37 59.61 22.66
C LYS A 1 -39.35 59.72 21.53
N CYS A 2 -38.25 60.47 21.65
CA CYS A 2 -36.98 60.09 22.33
C CYS A 2 -36.65 58.60 22.10
N MET A 3 -35.55 58.17 21.49
CA MET A 3 -34.17 58.67 21.57
C MET A 3 -33.37 58.24 20.33
N TYR A 4 -32.54 59.17 19.83
CA TYR A 4 -31.37 58.91 18.99
C TYR A 4 -30.15 58.57 19.90
N LEU A 5 -29.19 57.84 19.32
CA LEU A 5 -27.78 57.72 19.72
C LEU A 5 -27.43 56.91 20.98
N GLN A 6 -27.01 55.66 20.76
CA GLN A 6 -25.99 55.02 21.58
C GLN A 6 -25.04 54.22 20.68
N SER A 7 -23.99 54.90 20.24
CA SER A 7 -22.81 54.34 19.59
C SER A 7 -22.00 53.54 20.61
N SER A 8 -22.01 52.21 20.47
CA SER A 8 -21.06 51.35 21.18
C SER A 8 -19.71 51.42 20.48
N ARG A 9 -18.70 51.85 21.25
CA ARG A 9 -17.29 51.98 20.91
C ARG A 9 -16.69 50.61 20.55
N TYR A 10 -16.51 50.33 19.27
CA TYR A 10 -15.52 49.36 18.82
C TYR A 10 -14.83 49.93 17.59
N LEU A 11 -13.55 50.26 17.73
CA LEU A 11 -12.72 50.64 16.59
C LEU A 11 -12.48 49.38 15.76
N THR A 12 -12.92 49.37 14.51
CA THR A 12 -12.72 48.21 13.64
C THR A 12 -11.27 48.15 13.14
N TYR A 13 -10.76 46.95 12.86
CA TYR A 13 -9.39 46.75 12.35
C TYR A 13 -9.12 47.58 11.08
N THR A 14 -10.15 47.77 10.26
CA THR A 14 -10.17 48.62 9.06
C THR A 14 -9.97 50.11 9.37
N GLU A 15 -10.52 50.62 10.48
CA GLU A 15 -10.34 52.01 10.90
C GLU A 15 -8.94 52.28 11.49
N TRP A 16 -8.30 51.26 12.09
CA TRP A 16 -6.91 51.36 12.57
C TRP A 16 -5.90 51.38 11.43
N SER A 17 -6.16 50.65 10.33
CA SER A 17 -5.24 50.57 9.20
C SER A 17 -5.24 51.80 8.30
N GLU A 18 -6.37 52.48 8.12
CA GLU A 18 -6.53 53.42 6.99
C GLU A 18 -6.77 54.87 7.37
N PHE A 19 -7.43 55.21 8.49
CA PHE A 19 -7.96 56.57 8.63
C PHE A 19 -7.06 57.57 9.39
N TYR A 20 -6.21 57.16 10.33
CA TYR A 20 -5.26 58.08 11.01
C TYR A 20 -4.00 57.41 11.60
N GLY A 21 -3.56 56.28 11.03
CA GLY A 21 -2.47 55.47 11.60
C GLY A 21 -1.69 54.69 10.55
N GLY A 22 -1.16 55.39 9.55
CA GLY A 22 -0.41 54.77 8.46
C GLY A 22 0.80 53.96 8.96
N LYS A 23 0.77 52.64 8.74
CA LYS A 23 1.97 51.81 8.76
C LYS A 23 2.91 52.35 7.67
N LYS A 24 3.91 53.15 8.07
CA LYS A 24 4.94 53.62 7.15
C LYS A 24 5.59 52.41 6.47
N VAL A 25 5.53 52.38 5.14
CA VAL A 25 6.27 51.41 4.34
C VAL A 25 7.76 51.64 4.62
N GLU A 26 8.46 50.65 5.14
CA GLU A 26 9.88 50.75 5.48
C GLU A 26 10.68 51.14 4.23
N SER A 27 11.23 52.37 4.22
CA SER A 27 12.20 52.80 3.22
C SER A 27 13.59 52.25 3.54
N LEU A 28 14.38 52.05 2.48
CA LEU A 28 15.76 51.50 2.49
C LEU A 28 16.78 52.32 3.32
N GLU A 29 16.39 53.46 3.88
CA GLU A 29 17.27 54.36 4.65
C GLU A 29 17.48 53.91 6.11
N ASN A 30 16.75 52.89 6.60
CA ASN A 30 16.83 52.41 7.99
C ASN A 30 17.78 51.21 8.22
N GLU A 31 18.61 50.81 7.24
CA GLU A 31 19.46 49.60 7.39
C GLU A 31 20.49 49.70 8.53
N HIS A 32 21.01 50.89 8.83
CA HIS A 32 21.99 51.08 9.91
C HIS A 32 21.40 50.93 11.33
N ILE A 33 20.06 50.98 11.50
CA ILE A 33 19.39 50.84 12.80
C ILE A 33 19.15 49.34 13.14
N LYS A 34 19.41 48.40 12.22
CA LYS A 34 19.15 46.96 12.38
C LYS A 34 20.42 46.10 12.52
N PHE A 35 21.59 46.67 12.81
CA PHE A 35 22.81 45.87 13.05
C PHE A 35 22.64 45.00 14.31
N LYS A 36 22.50 43.69 14.11
CA LYS A 36 22.38 42.71 15.20
C LYS A 36 23.54 41.72 15.10
N ARG A 37 24.52 41.90 15.98
CA ARG A 37 25.71 41.04 16.05
C ARG A 37 25.43 39.78 16.85
N LEU A 38 25.82 38.63 16.32
CA LEU A 38 25.83 37.38 17.06
C LEU A 38 26.96 37.37 18.11
N PRO A 39 26.68 37.08 19.39
CA PRO A 39 27.72 36.85 20.39
C PRO A 39 28.62 35.66 20.02
N PHE A 40 29.91 35.72 20.35
CA PHE A 40 30.90 34.69 19.98
C PHE A 40 30.62 33.30 20.60
N GLY A 41 29.85 33.25 21.68
CA GLY A 41 29.44 32.02 22.37
C GLY A 41 28.17 31.37 21.81
N ASN A 42 27.59 31.92 20.74
CA ASN A 42 26.31 31.48 20.19
C ASN A 42 26.48 30.86 18.80
N CYS A 43 25.65 29.86 18.49
CA CYS A 43 25.62 29.18 17.21
C CYS A 43 24.97 30.06 16.13
N CYS A 44 25.56 30.09 14.93
CA CYS A 44 25.07 30.87 13.78
C CYS A 44 23.74 30.36 13.19
N ILE A 45 23.26 29.17 13.54
CA ILE A 45 21.96 28.63 13.09
C ILE A 45 20.89 28.83 14.16
N THR A 46 21.13 28.35 15.38
CA THR A 46 20.15 28.33 16.47
C THR A 46 20.08 29.65 17.23
N MET A 47 21.10 30.51 17.10
CA MET A 47 21.26 31.78 17.84
C MET A 47 21.35 31.59 19.37
N ALA A 48 21.41 30.35 19.84
CA ALA A 48 21.56 29.98 21.24
C ALA A 48 23.04 29.71 21.58
N PRO A 49 23.42 29.76 22.86
CA PRO A 49 24.72 29.29 23.31
C PRO A 49 24.99 27.86 22.83
N PHE A 50 26.19 27.59 22.33
CA PHE A 50 26.57 26.25 21.87
C PHE A 50 27.11 25.39 23.02
N GLU A 51 26.91 24.08 22.90
CA GLU A 51 27.49 23.06 23.78
C GLU A 51 28.61 22.30 23.07
N MET A 52 28.36 21.88 21.81
CA MET A 52 29.35 21.23 20.96
C MET A 52 29.66 22.10 19.72
N PRO A 53 30.58 23.08 19.86
CA PRO A 53 30.91 24.00 18.78
C PRO A 53 31.73 23.35 17.68
N TYR A 54 31.30 23.56 16.44
CA TYR A 54 32.03 23.23 15.22
C TYR A 54 32.16 24.47 14.34
N SER A 55 33.31 24.64 13.71
CA SER A 55 33.62 25.76 12.84
C SER A 55 33.77 25.33 11.39
N ASP A 56 33.42 26.23 10.46
CA ASP A 56 33.95 26.20 9.11
C ASP A 56 35.35 26.85 9.05
N LEU A 57 36.02 26.75 7.90
CA LEU A 57 37.30 27.42 7.67
C LEU A 57 37.20 28.96 7.72
N ASN A 58 35.99 29.51 7.58
CA ASN A 58 35.75 30.95 7.64
C ASN A 58 35.53 31.44 9.08
N GLY A 59 35.51 30.57 10.09
CA GLY A 59 35.30 30.93 11.50
C GLY A 59 33.85 31.17 11.90
N ASN A 60 32.89 30.64 11.16
CA ASN A 60 31.48 30.61 11.55
C ASN A 60 31.25 29.39 12.45
N VAL A 61 30.72 29.62 13.66
CA VAL A 61 30.54 28.59 14.67
C VAL A 61 29.11 28.06 14.69
N TYR A 62 28.97 26.75 14.71
CA TYR A 62 27.71 26.03 14.67
C TYR A 62 27.64 24.99 15.79
N GLU A 63 26.42 24.69 16.22
CA GLU A 63 26.13 23.52 17.03
C GLU A 63 26.13 22.27 16.13
N TYR A 64 26.80 21.20 16.55
CA TYR A 64 27.00 19.98 15.76
C TYR A 64 25.70 19.40 15.18
N GLU A 65 24.67 19.24 16.01
CA GLU A 65 23.40 18.66 15.58
C GLU A 65 22.67 19.56 14.56
N ALA A 66 22.69 20.87 14.80
CA ALA A 66 21.99 21.83 13.97
C ALA A 66 22.61 21.92 12.57
N ILE A 67 23.95 21.96 12.48
CA ILE A 67 24.64 22.02 11.18
C ILE A 67 24.48 20.72 10.39
N LEU A 68 24.50 19.56 11.05
CA LEU A 68 24.26 18.29 10.36
C LEU A 68 22.86 18.20 9.76
N LYS A 69 21.84 18.59 10.53
CA LYS A 69 20.44 18.65 10.06
C LYS A 69 20.32 19.60 8.85
N PHE A 70 20.99 20.75 8.90
CA PHE A 70 21.00 21.74 7.82
C PHE A 70 21.71 21.22 6.55
N LEU A 71 22.91 20.65 6.70
CA LEU A 71 23.69 20.12 5.59
C LEU A 71 23.02 18.92 4.90
N LYS A 72 22.35 18.05 5.67
CA LYS A 72 21.56 16.93 5.11
C LYS A 72 20.46 17.41 4.16
N LYS A 73 19.82 18.54 4.48
CA LYS A 73 18.69 19.10 3.71
C LYS A 73 19.13 19.98 2.54
N TYR A 74 20.10 20.87 2.76
CA TYR A 74 20.44 21.92 1.80
C TYR A 74 21.84 21.81 1.17
N LYS A 75 22.77 21.04 1.76
CA LYS A 75 24.16 20.86 1.28
C LYS A 75 24.92 22.17 0.99
N VAL A 76 24.56 23.24 1.69
CA VAL A 76 25.18 24.57 1.59
C VAL A 76 25.48 25.10 2.99
N ASN A 77 26.45 25.98 3.08
CA ASN A 77 26.79 26.69 4.30
C ASN A 77 25.68 27.71 4.62
N PRO A 78 25.16 27.71 5.87
CA PRO A 78 24.05 28.58 6.27
C PRO A 78 24.40 30.07 6.25
N VAL A 79 25.67 30.44 6.44
CA VAL A 79 26.12 31.83 6.51
C VAL A 79 26.58 32.31 5.13
N THR A 80 27.45 31.56 4.46
CA THR A 80 28.08 31.99 3.19
C THR A 80 27.32 31.56 1.94
N GLY A 81 26.44 30.55 2.02
CA GLY A 81 25.72 29.99 0.88
C GLY A 81 26.57 29.13 -0.06
N GLN A 82 27.85 28.91 0.25
CA GLN A 82 28.74 28.04 -0.54
C GLN A 82 28.47 26.55 -0.26
N LYS A 83 28.72 25.67 -1.22
CA LYS A 83 28.57 24.22 -1.02
C LYS A 83 29.61 23.73 0.00
N MET A 84 29.16 22.94 0.97
CA MET A 84 30.00 22.47 2.07
C MET A 84 29.57 21.05 2.48
N ASP A 85 30.55 20.22 2.83
CA ASP A 85 30.35 18.85 3.29
C ASP A 85 30.57 18.75 4.81
N SER A 86 30.02 17.71 5.44
CA SER A 86 30.18 17.49 6.89
C SER A 86 31.63 17.23 7.33
N LYS A 87 32.47 16.73 6.42
CA LYS A 87 33.88 16.40 6.70
C LYS A 87 34.78 17.63 6.83
N SER A 88 34.38 18.79 6.31
CA SER A 88 35.18 20.02 6.38
C SER A 88 34.94 20.83 7.66
N LEU A 89 34.10 20.32 8.58
CA LEU A 89 33.84 20.96 9.86
C LEU A 89 34.91 20.59 10.87
N ILE A 90 35.39 21.58 11.61
CA ILE A 90 36.43 21.43 12.63
C ILE A 90 35.77 21.55 13.99
N LYS A 91 35.95 20.55 14.86
CA LYS A 91 35.47 20.61 16.24
C LYS A 91 36.27 21.67 17.01
N LEU A 92 35.61 22.58 17.72
CA LEU A 92 36.28 23.58 18.53
C LEU A 92 36.34 23.16 20.00
N HIS A 93 37.46 23.47 20.64
CA HIS A 93 37.72 23.22 22.05
C HIS A 93 37.85 24.55 22.80
N PHE A 94 36.76 24.94 23.48
CA PHE A 94 36.75 26.10 24.36
C PHE A 94 37.06 25.69 25.79
N HIS A 95 37.97 26.42 26.45
CA HIS A 95 38.32 26.20 27.85
C HIS A 95 37.52 27.14 28.76
N LYS A 96 36.96 26.59 29.84
CA LYS A 96 36.21 27.35 30.86
C LYS A 96 37.02 27.45 32.15
N ASN A 97 36.95 28.60 32.80
CA ASN A 97 37.51 28.82 34.13
C ASN A 97 36.62 28.18 35.21
N ALA A 98 37.06 28.22 36.48
CA ALA A 98 36.26 27.75 37.62
C ALA A 98 34.89 28.45 37.76
N ASN A 99 34.71 29.63 37.15
CA ASN A 99 33.45 30.39 37.13
C ASN A 99 32.59 30.10 35.87
N ASP A 100 32.87 29.04 35.12
CA ASP A 100 32.21 28.67 33.86
C ASP A 100 32.34 29.68 32.69
N GLU A 101 33.25 30.64 32.82
CA GLU A 101 33.53 31.63 31.78
C GLU A 101 34.62 31.17 30.82
N TYR A 102 34.44 31.43 29.52
CA TYR A 102 35.43 31.06 28.50
C TYR A 102 36.70 31.91 28.61
N HIS A 103 37.86 31.25 28.56
CA HIS A 103 39.16 31.89 28.65
C HIS A 103 40.19 31.28 27.71
N CYS A 104 41.25 32.02 27.43
CA CYS A 104 42.39 31.53 26.68
C CYS A 104 43.26 30.63 27.59
N PRO A 105 43.54 29.37 27.21
CA PRO A 105 44.32 28.45 28.04
C PRO A 105 45.81 28.83 28.17
N ALA A 106 46.36 29.58 27.22
CA ALA A 106 47.77 29.98 27.23
C ALA A 106 48.04 31.24 28.09
N LEU A 107 47.13 32.22 28.05
CA LEU A 107 47.29 33.50 28.76
C LEU A 107 46.33 33.69 29.94
N PHE A 108 45.48 32.70 30.23
CA PHE A 108 44.43 32.72 31.27
C PHE A 108 43.48 33.92 31.22
N LYS A 109 43.44 34.63 30.09
CA LYS A 109 42.63 35.82 29.86
C LYS A 109 41.22 35.42 29.45
N GLN A 110 40.22 35.97 30.14
CA GLN A 110 38.81 35.74 29.84
C GLN A 110 38.41 36.36 28.50
N PHE A 111 37.56 35.66 27.74
CA PHE A 111 37.00 36.18 26.48
C PHE A 111 35.84 37.13 26.75
N SER A 112 35.91 38.31 26.14
CA SER A 112 34.89 39.36 26.19
C SER A 112 34.31 39.65 24.81
N LYS A 113 33.23 40.43 24.74
CA LYS A 113 32.58 40.86 23.48
C LYS A 113 33.51 41.61 22.51
N ASN A 114 34.64 42.12 22.99
CA ASN A 114 35.63 42.86 22.22
C ASN A 114 36.98 42.14 22.15
N SER A 115 37.03 40.86 22.53
CA SER A 115 38.24 40.06 22.41
C SER A 115 38.42 39.59 20.96
N HIS A 116 39.68 39.57 20.51
CA HIS A 116 40.04 38.93 19.25
C HIS A 116 40.32 37.45 19.52
N ILE A 117 39.47 36.58 18.99
CA ILE A 117 39.44 35.14 19.27
C ILE A 117 39.77 34.37 17.99
N VAL A 118 40.70 33.44 18.12
CA VAL A 118 41.18 32.60 17.02
C VAL A 118 41.25 31.14 17.45
N ALA A 119 41.04 30.23 16.50
CA ALA A 119 41.22 28.80 16.69
C ALA A 119 42.31 28.28 15.76
N VAL A 120 43.00 27.23 16.19
CA VAL A 120 43.92 26.47 15.35
C VAL A 120 43.11 25.36 14.66
N GLY A 121 43.10 25.34 13.33
CA GLY A 121 42.23 24.45 12.55
C GLY A 121 42.61 22.96 12.60
N THR A 122 43.86 22.64 12.96
CA THR A 122 44.32 21.25 13.09
C THR A 122 43.83 20.59 14.38
N THR A 123 43.86 21.32 15.50
CA THR A 123 43.48 20.82 16.83
C THR A 123 42.07 21.24 17.25
N GLY A 124 41.61 22.39 16.76
CA GLY A 124 40.38 23.03 17.20
C GLY A 124 40.53 23.87 18.49
N ASN A 125 41.73 23.97 19.07
CA ASN A 125 41.94 24.71 20.31
C ASN A 125 41.77 26.22 20.10
N VAL A 126 41.04 26.87 21.02
CA VAL A 126 40.67 28.29 20.92
C VAL A 126 41.56 29.15 21.82
N TYR A 127 42.14 30.19 21.23
CA TYR A 127 43.08 31.11 21.86
C TYR A 127 42.66 32.57 21.66
N CYS A 128 43.22 33.46 22.48
CA CYS A 128 43.23 34.88 22.14
C CYS A 128 44.29 35.13 21.06
N TRP A 129 44.03 36.06 20.15
CA TRP A 129 44.99 36.42 19.09
C TRP A 129 46.35 36.80 19.64
N GLU A 130 46.39 37.50 20.77
CA GLU A 130 47.60 37.91 21.46
C GLU A 130 48.52 36.73 21.80
N ALA A 131 47.96 35.60 22.23
CA ALA A 131 48.73 34.39 22.53
C ALA A 131 49.39 33.83 21.26
N ILE A 132 48.62 33.67 20.17
CA ILE A 132 49.16 33.16 18.90
C ILE A 132 50.18 34.16 18.31
N GLU A 133 49.91 35.45 18.38
CA GLU A 133 50.81 36.47 17.84
C GLU A 133 52.16 36.47 18.56
N GLN A 134 52.15 36.45 19.89
CA GLN A 134 53.36 36.53 20.71
C GLN A 134 54.12 35.20 20.75
N LEU A 135 53.42 34.08 20.96
CA LEU A 135 54.04 32.79 21.25
C LEU A 135 54.28 31.92 20.01
N ASN A 136 53.57 32.17 18.89
CA ASN A 136 53.74 31.42 17.64
C ASN A 136 54.31 32.28 16.50
N ILE A 137 53.66 33.41 16.18
CA ILE A 137 54.00 34.19 14.98
C ILE A 137 55.34 34.92 15.15
N LYS A 138 55.53 35.65 16.26
CA LYS A 138 56.77 36.42 16.51
C LYS A 138 57.98 35.53 16.77
N THR A 139 57.78 34.41 17.45
CA THR A 139 58.80 33.39 17.77
C THR A 139 59.07 32.42 16.62
N LYS A 140 58.24 32.43 15.56
CA LYS A 140 58.24 31.46 14.45
C LYS A 140 58.05 30.01 14.93
N ASN A 141 57.33 29.80 16.03
CA ASN A 141 56.99 28.49 16.56
C ASN A 141 55.61 28.05 16.04
N TRP A 142 55.57 27.12 15.08
CA TRP A 142 54.34 26.68 14.40
C TRP A 142 53.78 25.38 15.00
N LYS A 143 53.65 25.36 16.33
CA LYS A 143 53.10 24.24 17.11
C LYS A 143 51.99 24.73 18.01
N ASP A 144 50.94 23.94 18.17
CA ASP A 144 49.82 24.25 19.07
C ASP A 144 50.33 24.45 20.50
N LEU A 145 49.78 25.45 21.21
CA LEU A 145 50.24 25.85 22.54
C LEU A 145 49.87 24.88 23.66
N ILE A 146 48.95 23.93 23.41
CA ILE A 146 48.56 22.89 24.36
C ILE A 146 49.13 21.53 23.94
N ASP A 147 48.88 21.12 22.69
CA ASP A 147 49.13 19.75 22.23
C ASP A 147 50.43 19.59 21.41
N ASP A 148 51.22 20.67 21.22
CA ASP A 148 52.45 20.70 20.42
C ASP A 148 52.31 20.25 18.95
N THR A 149 51.07 20.05 18.46
CA THR A 149 50.83 19.59 17.09
C THR A 149 51.24 20.66 16.08
N PRO A 150 51.94 20.30 15.00
CA PRO A 150 52.37 21.29 14.02
C PRO A 150 51.17 21.81 13.21
N PHE A 151 51.11 23.13 12.99
CA PHE A 151 50.06 23.76 12.18
C PHE A 151 50.64 24.85 11.27
N LEU A 152 49.96 25.17 10.17
CA LEU A 152 50.38 26.22 9.24
C LEU A 152 49.68 27.54 9.58
N ARG A 153 50.28 28.67 9.18
CA ARG A 153 49.63 29.98 9.31
C ARG A 153 48.24 30.06 8.68
N LYS A 154 47.98 29.26 7.63
CA LYS A 154 46.68 29.18 6.94
C LYS A 154 45.61 28.49 7.78
N ASP A 155 46.02 27.70 8.77
CA ASP A 155 45.12 26.94 9.63
C ASP A 155 44.60 27.80 10.79
N ILE A 156 45.00 29.07 10.89
CA ILE A 156 44.47 29.99 11.91
C ILE A 156 43.11 30.49 11.45
N ILE A 157 42.07 30.15 12.21
CA ILE A 157 40.68 30.48 11.94
C ILE A 157 40.24 31.60 12.89
N THR A 158 39.85 32.75 12.34
CA THR A 158 39.35 33.87 13.15
C THR A 158 37.86 33.73 13.44
N ILE A 159 37.54 33.47 14.71
CA ILE A 159 36.17 33.35 15.23
C ILE A 159 35.57 34.71 15.56
N GLN A 160 36.38 35.63 16.09
CA GLN A 160 35.92 36.96 16.45
C GLN A 160 37.01 37.98 16.20
N ASP A 161 36.67 39.02 15.44
CA ASP A 161 37.53 40.18 15.24
C ASP A 161 36.79 41.47 15.69
N PRO A 162 37.34 42.25 16.63
CA PRO A 162 36.82 43.55 17.00
C PRO A 162 36.92 44.61 15.88
N GLN A 163 37.82 44.43 14.91
CA GLN A 163 38.01 45.39 13.81
C GLN A 163 37.05 45.13 12.63
N HIS A 164 36.53 43.91 12.51
CA HIS A 164 35.68 43.50 11.39
C HIS A 164 34.29 43.03 11.85
N LEU A 165 33.49 43.98 12.33
CA LEU A 165 32.20 43.70 12.97
C LEU A 165 31.11 43.20 12.02
N GLU A 166 31.22 43.49 10.72
CA GLU A 166 30.19 43.18 9.72
C GLU A 166 30.04 41.69 9.39
N LYS A 167 31.06 40.89 9.67
CA LYS A 167 31.12 39.46 9.31
C LYS A 167 30.03 38.63 9.99
N TYR A 168 29.65 38.99 11.22
CA TYR A 168 28.67 38.27 12.04
C TYR A 168 27.36 39.03 12.21
N ASP A 169 27.00 39.87 11.23
CA ASP A 169 25.69 40.48 11.16
C ASP A 169 24.64 39.44 10.75
N ILE A 170 23.68 39.21 11.64
CA ILE A 170 22.61 38.23 11.46
C ILE A 170 21.82 38.51 10.19
N SER A 171 21.63 39.77 9.82
CA SER A 171 20.86 40.18 8.64
C SER A 171 21.49 39.70 7.33
N LYS A 172 22.81 39.48 7.30
CA LYS A 172 23.56 39.06 6.12
C LYS A 172 23.57 37.53 5.92
N PHE A 173 23.13 36.74 6.91
CA PHE A 173 23.19 35.29 6.84
C PHE A 173 22.33 34.74 5.68
N TYR A 174 22.93 33.86 4.88
CA TYR A 174 22.33 33.35 3.65
C TYR A 174 20.96 32.67 3.91
N TYR A 175 20.87 31.85 4.96
CA TYR A 175 19.62 31.14 5.28
C TYR A 175 18.48 32.09 5.70
N ILE A 176 18.81 33.23 6.32
CA ILE A 176 17.84 34.26 6.71
C ILE A 176 17.36 35.02 5.47
N ARG A 177 18.29 35.47 4.61
CA ARG A 177 17.94 36.18 3.37
C ARG A 177 17.12 35.34 2.39
N LYS A 178 17.31 34.02 2.39
CA LYS A 178 16.59 33.08 1.52
C LYS A 178 15.40 32.41 2.20
N ASN A 179 15.10 32.75 3.46
CA ASN A 179 14.03 32.12 4.26
C ASN A 179 14.12 30.58 4.28
N LEU A 180 15.35 30.03 4.37
CA LEU A 180 15.62 28.60 4.44
C LEU A 180 15.54 28.15 5.91
N ARG A 181 14.56 27.30 6.24
CA ARG A 181 14.38 26.76 7.59
C ARG A 181 14.30 25.25 7.55
N VAL A 182 15.08 24.59 8.41
CA VAL A 182 14.95 23.16 8.66
C VAL A 182 13.79 22.99 9.62
N LEU A 183 12.65 22.55 9.10
CA LEU A 183 11.48 22.15 9.89
C LEU A 183 11.80 20.90 10.70
N THR A 184 11.21 20.79 11.89
CA THR A 184 11.28 19.55 12.69
C THR A 184 10.40 18.47 12.05
N GLU A 185 10.65 17.20 12.39
CA GLU A 185 9.87 16.07 11.86
C GLU A 185 8.38 16.20 12.22
N GLU A 186 8.08 16.73 13.39
CA GLU A 186 6.73 17.07 13.85
C GLU A 186 6.07 18.16 12.98
N GLU A 187 6.79 19.24 12.67
CA GLU A 187 6.29 20.31 11.79
C GLU A 187 6.07 19.82 10.34
N GLU A 188 6.91 18.90 9.85
CA GLU A 188 6.73 18.30 8.52
C GLU A 188 5.53 17.35 8.47
N LEU A 189 5.22 16.65 9.57
CA LEU A 189 4.01 15.84 9.72
C LEU A 189 2.75 16.71 9.80
N GLU A 190 2.78 17.77 10.59
CA GLU A 190 1.69 18.76 10.65
C GLU A 190 1.44 19.40 9.28
N ARG A 191 2.48 19.60 8.46
CA ARG A 191 2.34 20.20 7.12
C ARG A 191 1.78 19.23 6.07
N LYS A 192 1.94 17.92 6.29
CA LYS A 192 1.40 16.87 5.41
C LYS A 192 -0.06 16.54 5.70
N ASP A 193 -0.51 16.82 6.92
CA ASP A 193 -1.92 16.67 7.29
C ASP A 193 -2.77 17.76 6.59
N PRO A 194 -3.80 17.39 5.79
CA PRO A 194 -4.75 18.34 5.22
C PRO A 194 -5.39 19.27 6.26
N MET A 195 -5.47 18.81 7.52
CA MET A 195 -6.04 19.53 8.66
C MET A 195 -5.03 20.44 9.38
N GLY A 196 -3.73 20.30 9.11
CA GLY A 196 -2.67 21.00 9.85
C GLY A 196 -2.50 22.49 9.53
N ARG A 197 -3.15 22.99 8.47
CA ARG A 197 -3.16 24.42 8.11
C ARG A 197 -4.16 25.29 8.88
N ILE A 198 -4.80 24.74 9.91
CA ILE A 198 -5.89 25.42 10.64
C ILE A 198 -5.38 26.43 11.68
N LYS A 199 -4.14 26.32 12.16
CA LYS A 199 -3.57 27.24 13.19
C LYS A 199 -3.50 28.72 12.72
N THR A 200 -3.60 29.00 11.42
CA THR A 200 -3.55 30.36 10.86
C THR A 200 -4.91 30.90 10.38
N MET A 201 -6.00 30.13 10.53
CA MET A 201 -7.33 30.55 10.05
C MET A 201 -8.13 31.28 11.14
N ASN A 202 -8.97 32.21 10.71
CA ASN A 202 -9.85 32.98 11.60
C ASN A 202 -10.89 32.06 12.25
N LEU A 203 -11.39 32.41 13.45
CA LEU A 203 -12.26 31.51 14.22
C LEU A 203 -13.56 31.16 13.46
N GLU A 204 -14.15 32.14 12.77
CA GLU A 204 -15.37 31.98 11.96
C GLU A 204 -15.19 31.04 10.76
N THR A 205 -14.02 31.10 10.11
CA THR A 205 -13.68 30.18 9.00
C THR A 205 -13.50 28.74 9.49
N LYS A 206 -13.13 28.54 10.75
CA LYS A 206 -13.01 27.21 11.34
C LYS A 206 -14.38 26.61 11.65
N GLU A 207 -15.30 27.42 12.16
CA GLU A 207 -16.67 26.98 12.47
C GLU A 207 -17.47 26.63 11.21
N THR A 208 -17.34 27.44 10.16
CA THR A 208 -18.00 27.21 8.86
C THR A 208 -17.48 25.95 8.17
N LEU A 209 -16.16 25.70 8.18
CA LEU A 209 -15.60 24.45 7.67
C LEU A 209 -16.05 23.23 8.46
N ALA A 210 -16.20 23.36 9.79
CA ALA A 210 -16.69 22.28 10.63
C ALA A 210 -18.19 21.96 10.40
N GLN A 211 -19.00 22.99 10.11
CA GLN A 211 -20.40 22.82 9.71
C GLN A 211 -20.51 22.17 8.33
N LEU A 212 -19.76 22.67 7.34
CA LEU A 212 -19.72 22.10 5.99
C LEU A 212 -19.31 20.62 6.01
N GLN A 213 -18.38 20.22 6.87
CA GLN A 213 -18.01 18.80 7.01
C GLN A 213 -19.09 17.94 7.65
N LYS A 214 -19.87 18.48 8.59
CA LYS A 214 -21.01 17.75 9.18
C LYS A 214 -22.16 17.60 8.19
N ASP A 215 -22.40 18.65 7.40
CA ASP A 215 -23.49 18.71 6.44
C ASP A 215 -23.13 18.00 5.12
N TYR A 216 -21.84 17.83 4.84
CA TYR A 216 -21.35 17.05 3.71
C TYR A 216 -21.57 15.56 3.95
N GLN A 217 -22.69 15.05 3.46
CA GLN A 217 -22.82 13.65 3.10
C GLN A 217 -22.19 13.47 1.71
N PRO A 218 -21.03 12.80 1.57
CA PRO A 218 -20.62 12.34 0.26
C PRO A 218 -21.75 11.48 -0.30
N SER A 219 -22.15 11.74 -1.54
CA SER A 219 -22.93 10.73 -2.27
C SER A 219 -22.13 9.45 -2.22
N GLU A 220 -22.74 8.34 -1.83
CA GLU A 220 -22.13 7.02 -1.98
C GLU A 220 -21.81 6.81 -3.46
N GLU A 221 -20.61 7.20 -3.88
CA GLU A 221 -20.00 6.59 -5.04
C GLU A 221 -19.87 5.13 -4.64
N ALA A 222 -20.76 4.30 -5.19
CA ALA A 222 -20.66 2.85 -5.11
C ALA A 222 -19.18 2.52 -5.30
N PRO A 223 -18.56 1.74 -4.39
CA PRO A 223 -17.13 1.55 -4.36
C PRO A 223 -16.69 1.23 -5.78
N SER A 224 -15.74 2.01 -6.30
CA SER A 224 -15.02 1.73 -7.53
C SER A 224 -14.14 0.49 -7.33
N THR A 225 -14.80 -0.62 -6.99
CA THR A 225 -14.40 -1.95 -7.36
C THR A 225 -14.05 -1.85 -8.84
N SER A 226 -12.77 -2.01 -9.15
CA SER A 226 -12.30 -2.16 -10.52
C SER A 226 -13.29 -3.09 -11.22
N ARG A 227 -14.05 -2.58 -12.20
CA ARG A 227 -15.02 -3.41 -12.93
C ARG A 227 -14.25 -4.58 -13.51
N GLN A 228 -14.44 -5.75 -12.91
CA GLN A 228 -13.84 -6.98 -13.42
C GLN A 228 -14.41 -7.18 -14.81
N THR A 229 -13.55 -7.43 -15.80
CA THR A 229 -14.00 -7.75 -17.15
C THR A 229 -14.20 -9.26 -17.22
N ALA A 230 -15.27 -9.70 -17.90
CA ALA A 230 -15.52 -11.13 -18.05
C ALA A 230 -14.40 -11.79 -18.88
N ASP A 231 -13.79 -12.81 -18.31
CA ASP A 231 -12.98 -13.80 -18.99
C ASP A 231 -13.85 -14.70 -19.88
N LYS A 232 -13.19 -15.47 -20.73
CA LYS A 232 -13.87 -16.45 -21.59
C LYS A 232 -14.66 -17.51 -20.81
N PHE A 233 -14.21 -17.83 -19.59
CA PHE A 233 -14.83 -18.88 -18.77
C PHE A 233 -15.98 -18.39 -17.89
N ASN A 234 -16.01 -17.10 -17.53
CA ASN A 234 -17.05 -16.52 -16.69
C ASN A 234 -17.98 -15.55 -17.45
N ALA A 235 -17.85 -15.47 -18.77
CA ALA A 235 -18.79 -14.72 -19.61
C ALA A 235 -20.12 -15.47 -19.72
N ALA A 236 -21.19 -14.86 -19.21
CA ALA A 236 -22.54 -15.37 -19.35
C ALA A 236 -23.04 -15.31 -20.80
N HIS A 237 -24.01 -16.17 -21.12
CA HIS A 237 -24.74 -16.12 -22.39
C HIS A 237 -25.65 -14.89 -22.53
N TYR A 238 -25.87 -14.14 -21.46
CA TYR A 238 -26.68 -12.92 -21.44
C TYR A 238 -25.82 -11.68 -21.12
N SER A 239 -26.25 -10.51 -21.61
CA SER A 239 -25.55 -9.24 -21.38
C SER A 239 -25.91 -8.59 -20.04
N THR A 240 -25.09 -7.64 -19.58
CA THR A 240 -25.37 -6.81 -18.39
C THR A 240 -26.60 -5.91 -18.51
N GLY A 241 -27.16 -5.75 -19.72
CA GLY A 241 -28.33 -4.90 -19.97
C GLY A 241 -28.04 -3.39 -19.93
N ALA A 242 -26.79 -2.99 -19.68
CA ALA A 242 -26.39 -1.59 -19.55
C ALA A 242 -26.64 -0.78 -20.83
N VAL A 243 -26.40 -1.37 -22.01
CA VAL A 243 -26.69 -0.73 -23.31
C VAL A 243 -28.18 -0.43 -23.43
N ALA A 244 -29.03 -1.42 -23.16
CA ALA A 244 -30.49 -1.27 -23.23
C ALA A 244 -31.00 -0.23 -22.21
N ALA A 245 -30.51 -0.28 -20.97
CA ALA A 245 -30.87 0.68 -19.94
C ALA A 245 -30.46 2.11 -20.31
N SER A 246 -29.26 2.29 -20.87
CA SER A 246 -28.75 3.60 -21.31
C SER A 246 -29.49 4.14 -22.52
N PHE A 247 -30.01 3.27 -23.39
CA PHE A 247 -30.82 3.66 -24.54
C PHE A 247 -32.19 4.20 -24.11
N THR A 248 -32.77 3.65 -23.04
CA THR A 248 -34.11 4.02 -22.57
C THR A 248 -34.11 5.08 -21.46
N SER A 249 -32.98 5.34 -20.80
CA SER A 249 -32.90 6.24 -19.64
C SER A 249 -32.27 7.58 -20.02
N THR A 250 -32.93 8.69 -19.65
CA THR A 250 -32.38 10.05 -19.80
C THR A 250 -31.39 10.42 -18.69
N ALA A 251 -31.30 9.60 -17.63
CA ALA A 251 -30.45 9.85 -16.46
C ALA A 251 -29.13 9.06 -16.47
N MET A 252 -28.96 8.11 -17.41
CA MET A 252 -27.73 7.30 -17.52
C MET A 252 -26.87 7.77 -18.69
N VAL A 253 -25.56 7.63 -18.55
CA VAL A 253 -24.60 7.88 -19.63
C VAL A 253 -24.82 6.83 -20.73
N PRO A 254 -24.88 7.22 -22.02
CA PRO A 254 -25.05 6.29 -23.13
C PRO A 254 -23.89 5.29 -23.18
N VAL A 255 -24.19 3.99 -23.12
CA VAL A 255 -23.23 2.90 -23.24
C VAL A 255 -23.41 2.25 -24.62
N SER A 256 -22.36 2.25 -25.43
CA SER A 256 -22.41 1.75 -26.81
C SER A 256 -21.96 0.29 -26.98
N GLN A 257 -21.24 -0.26 -26.01
CA GLN A 257 -20.68 -1.61 -26.07
C GLN A 257 -21.47 -2.56 -25.17
N SER A 258 -21.96 -3.66 -25.75
CA SER A 258 -22.63 -4.72 -25.00
C SER A 258 -21.58 -5.61 -24.36
N GLU A 259 -21.60 -5.67 -23.03
CA GLU A 259 -20.73 -6.55 -22.23
C GLU A 259 -21.54 -7.76 -21.74
N ALA A 260 -20.93 -8.94 -21.80
CA ALA A 260 -21.50 -10.15 -21.19
C ALA A 260 -21.55 -9.98 -19.67
N ALA A 261 -22.63 -10.46 -19.04
CA ALA A 261 -22.68 -10.51 -17.59
C ALA A 261 -21.63 -11.51 -17.06
N ILE A 262 -21.16 -11.28 -15.84
CA ILE A 262 -20.14 -12.12 -15.21
C ILE A 262 -20.85 -13.20 -14.41
N ILE A 263 -20.54 -14.46 -14.69
CA ILE A 263 -20.92 -15.61 -13.89
C ILE A 263 -20.00 -15.66 -12.66
N ASP A 264 -20.55 -15.97 -11.49
CA ASP A 264 -19.76 -16.16 -10.28
C ASP A 264 -18.72 -17.28 -10.47
N ASP A 265 -17.47 -17.02 -10.08
CA ASP A 265 -16.34 -17.94 -10.22
C ASP A 265 -16.61 -19.32 -9.57
N ASP A 266 -17.40 -19.34 -8.50
CA ASP A 266 -17.81 -20.58 -7.81
C ASP A 266 -18.65 -21.48 -8.73
N ILE A 267 -19.58 -20.92 -9.53
CA ILE A 267 -20.42 -21.70 -10.47
C ILE A 267 -19.54 -22.34 -11.54
N VAL A 268 -18.61 -21.56 -12.10
CA VAL A 268 -17.65 -22.01 -13.12
C VAL A 268 -16.74 -23.12 -12.59
N LYS A 269 -16.38 -23.06 -11.30
CA LYS A 269 -15.62 -24.11 -10.61
C LYS A 269 -16.45 -25.38 -10.45
N TYR A 270 -17.71 -25.27 -10.03
CA TYR A 270 -18.57 -26.42 -9.74
C TYR A 270 -18.90 -27.28 -10.97
N GLU A 271 -19.04 -26.68 -12.15
CA GLU A 271 -19.27 -27.41 -13.41
C GLU A 271 -18.16 -28.41 -13.76
N ARG A 272 -16.94 -28.21 -13.22
CA ARG A 272 -15.78 -29.08 -13.48
C ARG A 272 -15.63 -30.21 -12.44
N VAL A 273 -16.45 -30.21 -11.39
CA VAL A 273 -16.31 -31.14 -10.26
C VAL A 273 -17.13 -32.40 -10.52
N ASN A 274 -16.46 -33.45 -11.00
CA ASN A 274 -17.09 -34.75 -11.29
C ASN A 274 -16.73 -35.86 -10.29
N LYS A 275 -15.82 -35.59 -9.35
CA LYS A 275 -15.34 -36.55 -8.35
C LYS A 275 -16.07 -36.36 -7.02
N LYS A 276 -16.21 -37.45 -6.27
CA LYS A 276 -16.73 -37.43 -4.90
C LYS A 276 -15.64 -37.00 -3.92
N GLY A 277 -16.05 -36.32 -2.85
CA GLY A 277 -15.16 -35.96 -1.74
C GLY A 277 -15.20 -36.99 -0.61
N TYR A 278 -14.11 -37.11 0.14
CA TYR A 278 -14.04 -37.97 1.33
C TYR A 278 -13.50 -37.20 2.52
N VAL A 279 -14.23 -37.22 3.62
CA VAL A 279 -13.89 -36.53 4.87
C VAL A 279 -14.04 -37.50 6.03
N ARG A 280 -13.12 -37.44 6.99
CA ARG A 280 -13.19 -38.18 8.24
C ARG A 280 -13.30 -37.23 9.42
N LEU A 281 -14.37 -37.38 10.18
CA LEU A 281 -14.54 -36.70 11.46
C LEU A 281 -14.06 -37.66 12.56
N ASN A 282 -12.99 -37.28 13.26
CA ASN A 282 -12.57 -37.99 14.45
C ASN A 282 -13.37 -37.45 15.64
N THR A 283 -14.20 -38.28 16.25
CA THR A 283 -14.93 -37.94 17.48
C THR A 283 -14.39 -38.74 18.66
N ASN A 284 -14.76 -38.31 19.87
CA ASN A 284 -14.42 -39.02 21.10
C ASN A 284 -14.92 -40.47 21.17
N PHE A 285 -15.98 -40.82 20.42
CA PHE A 285 -16.52 -42.18 20.35
C PHE A 285 -15.94 -43.02 19.20
N GLY A 286 -15.16 -42.39 18.30
CA GLY A 286 -14.51 -43.03 17.17
C GLY A 286 -14.55 -42.20 15.88
N PRO A 287 -13.95 -42.69 14.78
CA PRO A 287 -13.99 -42.01 13.50
C PRO A 287 -15.32 -42.22 12.76
N LEU A 288 -15.76 -41.18 12.04
CA LEU A 288 -16.87 -41.20 11.09
C LEU A 288 -16.33 -40.84 9.70
N ASN A 289 -16.45 -41.77 8.74
CA ASN A 289 -16.00 -41.57 7.37
C ASN A 289 -17.18 -41.21 6.46
N LEU A 290 -17.14 -40.02 5.88
CA LEU A 290 -18.18 -39.41 5.07
C LEU A 290 -17.76 -39.39 3.59
N GLU A 291 -18.69 -39.78 2.72
CA GLU A 291 -18.62 -39.61 1.27
C GLU A 291 -19.52 -38.43 0.89
N LEU A 292 -18.97 -37.48 0.16
CA LEU A 292 -19.63 -36.24 -0.23
C LEU A 292 -20.02 -36.25 -1.72
N TYR A 293 -21.22 -35.78 -1.99
CA TYR A 293 -21.87 -35.75 -3.30
C TYR A 293 -21.62 -34.41 -4.01
N CYS A 294 -20.34 -34.16 -4.32
CA CYS A 294 -19.88 -32.86 -4.83
C CYS A 294 -20.47 -32.48 -6.20
N GLU A 295 -20.85 -33.46 -7.03
CA GLU A 295 -21.52 -33.21 -8.31
C GLU A 295 -22.99 -32.78 -8.12
N GLN A 296 -23.69 -33.37 -7.14
CA GLN A 296 -25.10 -33.12 -6.93
C GLN A 296 -25.37 -31.86 -6.08
N ALA A 297 -24.56 -31.65 -5.05
CA ALA A 297 -24.67 -30.54 -4.10
C ALA A 297 -23.30 -29.85 -3.92
N PRO A 298 -22.80 -29.16 -4.97
CA PRO A 298 -21.47 -28.60 -4.97
C PRO A 298 -21.27 -27.50 -3.94
N ARG A 299 -22.24 -26.57 -3.74
CA ARG A 299 -22.09 -25.49 -2.76
C ARG A 299 -22.04 -26.03 -1.34
N ALA A 300 -22.94 -26.95 -1.00
CA ALA A 300 -22.94 -27.56 0.34
C ALA A 300 -21.63 -28.32 0.61
N CYS A 301 -21.13 -29.06 -0.39
CA CYS A 301 -19.87 -29.79 -0.27
C CYS A 301 -18.65 -28.87 -0.16
N ASP A 302 -18.54 -27.80 -0.98
CA ASP A 302 -17.41 -26.86 -0.92
C ASP A 302 -17.39 -26.13 0.42
N ASN A 303 -18.55 -25.72 0.93
CA ASN A 303 -18.71 -25.13 2.26
C ASN A 303 -18.22 -26.08 3.35
N PHE A 304 -18.65 -27.35 3.32
CA PHE A 304 -18.27 -28.34 4.32
C PHE A 304 -16.77 -28.69 4.27
N ILE A 305 -16.20 -28.93 3.08
CA ILE A 305 -14.79 -29.28 2.90
C ILE A 305 -13.88 -28.13 3.34
N LYS A 306 -14.20 -26.89 2.96
CA LYS A 306 -13.42 -25.71 3.38
C LYS A 306 -13.48 -25.51 4.89
N HIS A 307 -14.66 -25.62 5.52
CA HIS A 307 -14.75 -25.58 6.98
C HIS A 307 -13.95 -26.70 7.67
N CYS A 308 -13.90 -27.90 7.09
CA CYS A 308 -13.03 -28.97 7.60
C CYS A 308 -11.54 -28.61 7.44
N ALA A 309 -11.13 -28.08 6.29
CA ALA A 309 -9.75 -27.67 6.03
C ALA A 309 -9.28 -26.51 6.93
N ASP A 310 -10.17 -25.54 7.18
CA ASP A 310 -9.93 -24.40 8.08
C ASP A 310 -9.91 -24.80 9.56
N GLY A 311 -10.27 -26.06 9.88
CA GLY A 311 -10.39 -26.53 11.26
C GLY A 311 -11.60 -25.95 12.01
N TYR A 312 -12.60 -25.45 11.30
CA TYR A 312 -13.81 -24.83 11.87
C TYR A 312 -14.65 -25.81 12.70
N TYR A 313 -14.58 -27.10 12.38
CA TYR A 313 -15.26 -28.16 13.12
C TYR A 313 -14.41 -28.81 14.23
N ASN A 314 -13.23 -28.27 14.53
CA ASN A 314 -12.39 -28.80 15.61
C ASN A 314 -12.95 -28.40 16.98
N ASN A 315 -13.07 -29.38 17.87
CA ASN A 315 -13.72 -29.29 19.18
C ASN A 315 -15.18 -28.85 19.14
N VAL A 316 -15.88 -29.15 18.05
CA VAL A 316 -17.31 -28.83 17.91
C VAL A 316 -18.16 -29.94 18.50
N LEU A 317 -19.13 -29.53 19.31
CA LEU A 317 -20.04 -30.43 20.02
C LEU A 317 -21.33 -30.70 19.21
N PHE A 318 -21.83 -31.93 19.31
CA PHE A 318 -23.18 -32.26 18.84
C PHE A 318 -24.20 -31.76 19.87
N HIS A 319 -24.64 -30.52 19.70
CA HIS A 319 -25.57 -29.86 20.62
C HIS A 319 -26.98 -30.48 20.61
N ARG A 320 -27.32 -31.31 19.61
CA ARG A 320 -28.63 -31.94 19.51
C ARG A 320 -28.51 -33.37 19.02
N SER A 321 -29.02 -34.34 19.78
CA SER A 321 -29.15 -35.73 19.37
C SER A 321 -30.55 -36.21 19.72
N ILE A 322 -31.29 -36.73 18.75
CA ILE A 322 -32.61 -37.33 18.95
C ILE A 322 -32.52 -38.78 18.47
N ARG A 323 -32.74 -39.70 19.40
CA ARG A 323 -32.71 -41.15 19.13
C ARG A 323 -33.66 -41.52 17.99
N ASN A 324 -33.22 -42.38 17.08
CA ASN A 324 -33.91 -42.77 15.84
C ASN A 324 -34.17 -41.64 14.83
N PHE A 325 -33.63 -40.44 15.04
CA PHE A 325 -33.86 -39.30 14.17
C PHE A 325 -32.55 -38.70 13.65
N ILE A 326 -31.93 -37.76 14.38
CA ILE A 326 -30.74 -37.02 13.90
C ILE A 326 -29.74 -36.72 15.02
N ALA A 327 -28.47 -36.51 14.65
CA ALA A 327 -27.47 -35.82 15.44
C ALA A 327 -26.96 -34.58 14.67
N SER A 328 -26.97 -33.41 15.31
CA SER A 328 -26.63 -32.11 14.71
C SER A 328 -25.43 -31.45 15.39
N GLY A 329 -24.51 -30.90 14.58
CA GLY A 329 -23.33 -30.15 15.04
C GLY A 329 -23.49 -28.64 14.84
N ASP A 330 -23.09 -27.84 15.83
CA ASP A 330 -23.01 -26.38 15.72
C ASP A 330 -21.71 -25.89 16.38
N PRO A 331 -20.85 -25.14 15.67
CA PRO A 331 -19.59 -24.60 16.21
C PRO A 331 -19.76 -23.79 17.50
N THR A 332 -20.88 -23.09 17.69
CA THR A 332 -21.10 -22.32 18.94
C THR A 332 -21.75 -23.15 20.04
N GLY A 333 -22.24 -24.36 19.73
CA GLY A 333 -22.91 -25.24 20.69
C GLY A 333 -24.25 -24.74 21.23
N THR A 334 -24.78 -23.64 20.69
CA THR A 334 -26.05 -23.03 21.12
C THR A 334 -27.24 -23.55 20.33
N GLY A 335 -27.03 -24.00 19.09
CA GLY A 335 -28.05 -24.49 18.15
C GLY A 335 -28.59 -23.42 17.21
N SER A 336 -28.12 -22.18 17.31
CA SER A 336 -28.49 -21.07 16.43
C SER A 336 -27.27 -20.38 15.80
N GLY A 337 -26.07 -20.95 15.99
CA GLY A 337 -24.85 -20.42 15.42
C GLY A 337 -24.52 -21.02 14.06
N GLY A 338 -23.28 -20.77 13.65
CA GLY A 338 -22.75 -21.25 12.37
C GLY A 338 -22.91 -20.25 11.24
N LYS A 339 -21.81 -20.02 10.52
CA LYS A 339 -21.76 -19.16 9.33
C LYS A 339 -21.13 -19.94 8.20
N SER A 340 -21.65 -19.78 6.98
CA SER A 340 -21.01 -20.34 5.79
C SER A 340 -19.66 -19.68 5.52
N ILE A 341 -18.87 -20.28 4.64
CA ILE A 341 -17.60 -19.71 4.14
C ILE A 341 -17.76 -18.33 3.48
N TRP A 342 -18.95 -18.03 2.94
CA TRP A 342 -19.24 -16.75 2.29
C TRP A 342 -19.74 -15.68 3.26
N GLY A 343 -19.90 -16.02 4.55
CA GLY A 343 -20.46 -15.16 5.58
C GLY A 343 -21.96 -14.88 5.46
N LYS A 344 -22.61 -15.34 4.39
CA LYS A 344 -24.05 -15.22 4.11
C LYS A 344 -24.68 -16.60 3.93
N PRO A 345 -25.96 -16.80 4.30
CA PRO A 345 -26.63 -18.06 4.03
C PRO A 345 -26.67 -18.36 2.52
N PHE A 346 -26.61 -19.64 2.16
CA PHE A 346 -26.64 -20.08 0.76
C PHE A 346 -27.88 -20.93 0.43
N GLU A 347 -28.14 -21.05 -0.87
CA GLU A 347 -29.34 -21.68 -1.44
C GLU A 347 -29.41 -23.18 -1.18
N ASP A 348 -30.63 -23.74 -1.21
CA ASP A 348 -30.84 -25.18 -1.11
C ASP A 348 -30.60 -25.90 -2.45
N GLU A 349 -29.94 -27.05 -2.41
CA GLU A 349 -29.60 -27.86 -3.59
C GLU A 349 -30.36 -29.21 -3.55
N PHE A 350 -31.63 -29.21 -3.94
CA PHE A 350 -32.43 -30.44 -3.97
C PHE A 350 -32.26 -31.21 -5.28
N LYS A 351 -31.99 -32.52 -5.18
CA LYS A 351 -31.96 -33.44 -6.33
C LYS A 351 -32.95 -34.58 -6.12
N PRO A 352 -33.72 -34.99 -7.15
CA PRO A 352 -34.71 -36.06 -7.02
C PRO A 352 -34.08 -37.42 -6.69
N ASN A 353 -32.81 -37.61 -7.05
CA ASN A 353 -32.06 -38.85 -6.79
C ASN A 353 -31.57 -38.95 -5.33
N LEU A 354 -31.59 -37.85 -4.57
CA LEU A 354 -31.13 -37.81 -3.19
C LEU A 354 -32.34 -37.70 -2.27
N THR A 355 -32.53 -38.73 -1.44
CA THR A 355 -33.57 -38.77 -0.41
C THR A 355 -32.96 -39.22 0.91
N HIS A 356 -33.59 -38.86 2.03
CA HIS A 356 -33.20 -39.30 3.37
C HIS A 356 -33.65 -40.74 3.59
N THR A 357 -33.20 -41.65 2.73
CA THR A 357 -33.47 -43.09 2.80
C THR A 357 -32.20 -43.79 3.27
N GLY A 358 -32.31 -44.52 4.38
CA GLY A 358 -31.20 -45.21 5.02
C GLY A 358 -30.65 -44.49 6.25
N ARG A 359 -29.73 -45.15 6.93
CA ARG A 359 -29.00 -44.61 8.09
C ARG A 359 -27.72 -43.94 7.61
N GLY A 360 -27.36 -42.83 8.26
CA GLY A 360 -26.12 -42.11 8.00
C GLY A 360 -26.19 -41.16 6.81
N VAL A 361 -27.37 -40.63 6.46
CA VAL A 361 -27.46 -39.58 5.45
C VAL A 361 -27.00 -38.25 6.06
N LEU A 362 -26.17 -37.51 5.34
CA LEU A 362 -25.61 -36.23 5.77
C LEU A 362 -26.30 -35.08 5.03
N SER A 363 -26.86 -34.16 5.82
CA SER A 363 -27.67 -33.05 5.31
C SER A 363 -27.42 -31.73 6.05
N MET A 364 -27.65 -30.61 5.38
CA MET A 364 -27.52 -29.27 5.97
C MET A 364 -28.74 -28.92 6.85
N ALA A 365 -28.48 -28.34 8.02
CA ALA A 365 -29.53 -27.75 8.84
C ALA A 365 -29.83 -26.31 8.37
N ASN A 366 -31.11 -25.96 8.33
CA ASN A 366 -31.59 -24.64 7.93
C ASN A 366 -32.76 -24.19 8.83
N ALA A 367 -33.07 -22.89 8.80
CA ALA A 367 -34.18 -22.28 9.53
C ALA A 367 -35.34 -21.86 8.61
N GLY A 368 -35.27 -22.26 7.34
CA GLY A 368 -36.17 -21.87 6.26
C GLY A 368 -35.50 -22.04 4.89
N PRO A 369 -36.24 -21.80 3.80
CA PRO A 369 -35.69 -21.95 2.44
C PRO A 369 -34.46 -21.07 2.22
N SER A 370 -33.41 -21.64 1.62
CA SER A 370 -32.15 -20.96 1.26
C SER A 370 -31.42 -20.28 2.44
N THR A 371 -31.47 -20.90 3.62
CA THR A 371 -30.79 -20.40 4.83
C THR A 371 -29.67 -21.31 5.34
N ASN A 372 -28.99 -22.02 4.43
CA ASN A 372 -27.92 -22.93 4.82
C ASN A 372 -26.71 -22.17 5.37
N GLY A 373 -26.19 -22.60 6.51
CA GLY A 373 -25.01 -22.03 7.18
C GLY A 373 -23.86 -23.03 7.24
N SER A 374 -23.40 -23.35 8.45
CA SER A 374 -22.39 -24.39 8.69
C SER A 374 -22.92 -25.58 9.49
N GLN A 375 -24.16 -25.50 9.98
CA GLN A 375 -24.76 -26.59 10.75
C GLN A 375 -25.15 -27.73 9.82
N PHE A 376 -24.84 -28.95 10.25
CA PHE A 376 -25.19 -30.17 9.53
C PHE A 376 -25.72 -31.22 10.51
N PHE A 377 -26.46 -32.18 9.99
CA PHE A 377 -26.93 -33.31 10.77
C PHE A 377 -26.74 -34.63 10.03
N ILE A 378 -26.58 -35.70 10.81
CA ILE A 378 -26.51 -37.08 10.34
C ILE A 378 -27.77 -37.81 10.79
N THR A 379 -28.43 -38.52 9.89
CA THR A 379 -29.64 -39.28 10.21
C THR A 379 -29.33 -40.65 10.83
N TYR A 380 -30.11 -41.05 11.83
CA TYR A 380 -30.05 -42.41 12.40
C TYR A 380 -30.99 -43.40 11.69
N ARG A 381 -32.02 -42.88 11.01
CA ARG A 381 -33.04 -43.64 10.28
C ARG A 381 -33.41 -42.89 8.99
N SER A 382 -34.09 -43.59 8.08
CA SER A 382 -34.80 -42.96 6.96
C SER A 382 -35.83 -41.93 7.45
N CYS A 383 -35.74 -40.70 6.96
CA CYS A 383 -36.57 -39.56 7.37
C CYS A 383 -37.17 -38.83 6.16
N LYS A 384 -38.16 -39.44 5.50
CA LYS A 384 -38.81 -38.86 4.29
C LYS A 384 -39.44 -37.48 4.49
N GLN A 385 -39.74 -37.11 5.73
CA GLN A 385 -40.33 -35.80 6.08
C GLN A 385 -39.37 -34.61 5.85
N LEU A 386 -38.07 -34.90 5.72
CA LEU A 386 -36.99 -33.94 5.48
C LEU A 386 -36.66 -33.78 4.00
N ASP A 387 -37.20 -34.65 3.13
CA ASP A 387 -36.98 -34.60 1.68
C ASP A 387 -37.57 -33.30 1.11
N GLY A 388 -36.79 -32.61 0.26
CA GLY A 388 -37.18 -31.31 -0.31
C GLY A 388 -37.17 -30.15 0.67
N LYS A 389 -36.69 -30.35 1.92
CA LYS A 389 -36.52 -29.29 2.92
C LYS A 389 -35.07 -29.05 3.29
N HIS A 390 -34.27 -30.11 3.32
CA HIS A 390 -32.85 -30.06 3.69
C HIS A 390 -31.97 -30.58 2.54
N THR A 391 -30.89 -29.87 2.27
CA THR A 391 -29.92 -30.23 1.22
C THR A 391 -29.12 -31.44 1.68
N ILE A 392 -29.25 -32.56 0.96
CA ILE A 392 -28.45 -33.77 1.17
C ILE A 392 -27.16 -33.61 0.38
N PHE A 393 -26.02 -33.68 1.05
CA PHE A 393 -24.71 -33.47 0.42
C PHE A 393 -23.72 -34.60 0.68
N GLY A 394 -24.11 -35.64 1.43
CA GLY A 394 -23.27 -36.83 1.58
C GLY A 394 -23.95 -37.98 2.29
N LYS A 395 -23.14 -39.01 2.58
CA LYS A 395 -23.52 -40.16 3.41
C LYS A 395 -22.33 -40.69 4.21
N LEU A 396 -22.63 -41.39 5.28
CA LEU A 396 -21.66 -42.16 6.05
C LEU A 396 -21.32 -43.46 5.32
N VAL A 397 -20.03 -43.72 5.14
CA VAL A 397 -19.51 -44.96 4.50
C VAL A 397 -18.81 -45.86 5.51
N GLY A 398 -18.24 -45.28 6.57
CA GLY A 398 -17.58 -46.02 7.65
C GLY A 398 -17.79 -45.38 9.01
N GLY A 399 -17.75 -46.16 10.08
CA GLY A 399 -18.04 -45.68 11.44
C GLY A 399 -19.51 -45.80 11.84
N LEU A 400 -20.27 -46.73 11.23
CA LEU A 400 -21.66 -47.02 11.64
C LEU A 400 -21.76 -47.43 13.11
N GLU A 401 -20.77 -48.13 13.64
CA GLU A 401 -20.66 -48.48 15.07
C GLU A 401 -20.53 -47.24 15.95
N THR A 402 -19.70 -46.27 15.55
CA THR A 402 -19.57 -44.97 16.24
C THR A 402 -20.91 -44.25 16.25
N LEU A 403 -21.59 -44.19 15.10
CA LEU A 403 -22.91 -43.58 14.99
C LEU A 403 -23.95 -44.28 15.87
N GLN A 404 -23.87 -45.60 16.02
CA GLN A 404 -24.72 -46.37 16.94
C GLN A 404 -24.42 -46.07 18.42
N LYS A 405 -23.14 -45.92 18.79
CA LYS A 405 -22.75 -45.50 20.14
C LYS A 405 -23.28 -44.11 20.46
N MET A 406 -23.13 -43.16 19.53
CA MET A 406 -23.67 -41.79 19.64
C MET A 406 -25.19 -41.77 19.83
N GLU A 407 -25.92 -42.68 19.18
CA GLU A 407 -27.39 -42.78 19.32
C GLU A 407 -27.84 -43.35 20.68
N ASN A 408 -27.02 -44.19 21.32
CA ASN A 408 -27.37 -44.84 22.57
C ASN A 408 -27.18 -43.93 23.80
N ILE A 409 -26.54 -42.78 23.64
CA ILE A 409 -26.31 -41.81 24.72
C ILE A 409 -27.66 -41.20 25.12
N GLU A 410 -27.91 -41.12 26.42
CA GLU A 410 -29.10 -40.49 26.96
C GLU A 410 -29.06 -38.97 26.78
N VAL A 411 -30.23 -38.36 26.60
CA VAL A 411 -30.38 -36.94 26.27
C VAL A 411 -31.22 -36.23 27.34
N ASP A 412 -30.90 -34.97 27.60
CA ASP A 412 -31.67 -34.10 28.48
C ASP A 412 -32.97 -33.62 27.79
N ASN A 413 -33.84 -32.95 28.53
CA ASN A 413 -35.12 -32.37 28.09
C ASN A 413 -34.98 -31.38 26.91
N LYS A 414 -33.77 -30.90 26.61
CA LYS A 414 -33.46 -30.00 25.48
C LYS A 414 -32.83 -30.73 24.28
N ASP A 415 -32.98 -32.05 24.20
CA ASP A 415 -32.35 -32.91 23.19
C ASP A 415 -30.80 -32.85 23.19
N ARG A 416 -30.18 -32.38 24.29
CA ARG A 416 -28.73 -32.32 24.45
C ARG A 416 -28.21 -33.64 25.01
N PRO A 417 -27.20 -34.28 24.42
CA PRO A 417 -26.55 -35.46 25.01
C PRO A 417 -26.04 -35.18 26.42
N ILE A 418 -26.22 -36.14 27.34
CA ILE A 418 -25.66 -36.05 28.70
C ILE A 418 -24.13 -36.20 28.67
N GLU A 419 -23.65 -37.13 27.84
CA GLU A 419 -22.23 -37.25 27.52
C GLU A 419 -21.93 -36.42 26.27
N ASP A 420 -21.04 -35.44 26.41
CA ASP A 420 -20.68 -34.55 25.30
C ASP A 420 -20.04 -35.35 24.16
N ILE A 421 -20.66 -35.30 22.98
CA ILE A 421 -20.10 -35.86 21.75
C ILE A 421 -19.37 -34.72 21.04
N VAL A 422 -18.04 -34.85 20.90
CA VAL A 422 -17.19 -33.79 20.36
C VAL A 422 -16.45 -34.30 19.13
N ILE A 423 -16.42 -33.46 18.08
CA ILE A 423 -15.55 -33.64 16.92
C ILE A 423 -14.17 -33.09 17.29
N GLU A 424 -13.20 -33.97 17.52
CA GLU A 424 -11.84 -33.57 17.88
C GLU A 424 -11.11 -32.96 16.68
N ASN A 425 -11.25 -33.58 15.50
CA ASN A 425 -10.56 -33.17 14.29
C ASN A 425 -11.33 -33.61 13.04
N ALA A 426 -11.44 -32.72 12.05
CA ALA A 426 -11.93 -33.04 10.71
C ALA A 426 -10.77 -33.15 9.70
N GLN A 427 -10.55 -34.35 9.16
CA GLN A 427 -9.52 -34.63 8.17
C GLN A 427 -10.13 -34.80 6.77
N VAL A 428 -9.69 -33.98 5.81
CA VAL A 428 -10.10 -34.11 4.40
C VAL A 428 -9.14 -35.07 3.69
N TYR A 429 -9.66 -36.17 3.14
CA TYR A 429 -8.86 -37.15 2.40
C TYR A 429 -8.81 -36.87 0.91
N VAL A 430 -9.95 -36.46 0.33
CA VAL A 430 -10.07 -36.18 -1.10
C VAL A 430 -10.84 -34.87 -1.26
N ASN A 431 -10.15 -33.86 -1.80
CA ASN A 431 -10.71 -32.55 -2.10
C ASN A 431 -10.86 -32.36 -3.63
N PRO A 432 -12.04 -32.66 -4.21
CA PRO A 432 -12.23 -32.56 -5.66
C PRO A 432 -12.30 -31.10 -6.14
N PHE A 433 -12.52 -30.14 -5.24
CA PHE A 433 -12.65 -28.73 -5.57
C PHE A 433 -11.32 -28.02 -5.77
N GLU A 434 -10.27 -28.47 -5.09
CA GLU A 434 -8.90 -27.95 -5.25
C GLU A 434 -8.32 -28.35 -6.60
N GLU A 435 -8.48 -29.62 -6.98
CA GLU A 435 -8.10 -30.09 -8.32
C GLU A 435 -8.81 -29.29 -9.44
N ALA A 436 -10.11 -29.01 -9.27
CA ALA A 436 -10.87 -28.22 -10.25
C ALA A 436 -10.40 -26.76 -10.30
N ALA A 437 -10.04 -26.17 -9.16
CA ALA A 437 -9.51 -24.81 -9.10
C ALA A 437 -8.12 -24.69 -9.74
N GLU A 438 -7.24 -25.66 -9.52
CA GLU A 438 -5.92 -25.72 -10.16
C GLU A 438 -6.03 -25.88 -11.68
N GLN A 439 -6.92 -26.75 -12.16
CA GLN A 439 -7.19 -26.92 -13.59
C GLN A 439 -7.67 -25.61 -14.23
N LEU A 440 -8.63 -24.94 -13.59
CA LEU A 440 -9.13 -23.64 -14.03
C LEU A 440 -8.02 -22.58 -14.07
N ALA A 441 -7.16 -22.53 -13.04
CA ALA A 441 -6.06 -21.58 -12.97
C ALA A 441 -5.05 -21.81 -14.11
N ASN A 442 -4.71 -23.07 -14.41
CA ASN A 442 -3.83 -23.44 -15.52
C ASN A 442 -4.46 -23.07 -16.89
N GLU A 443 -5.76 -23.31 -17.07
CA GLU A 443 -6.49 -22.90 -18.27
C GLU A 443 -6.50 -21.37 -18.46
N ARG A 444 -6.79 -20.62 -17.40
CA ARG A 444 -6.76 -19.15 -17.39
C ARG A 444 -5.35 -18.61 -17.71
N ALA A 445 -4.30 -19.20 -17.14
CA ALA A 445 -2.92 -18.82 -17.40
C ALA A 445 -2.52 -19.07 -18.86
N ASN A 446 -2.86 -20.23 -19.42
CA ASN A 446 -2.61 -20.56 -20.81
C ASN A 446 -3.34 -19.61 -21.77
N GLU A 447 -4.59 -19.27 -21.45
CA GLU A 447 -5.36 -18.31 -22.24
C GLU A 447 -4.76 -16.90 -22.19
N ALA A 448 -4.32 -16.43 -21.02
CA ALA A 448 -3.64 -15.14 -20.87
C ALA A 448 -2.38 -15.07 -21.74
N ILE A 449 -1.53 -16.12 -21.70
CA ILE A 449 -0.34 -16.23 -22.55
C ILE A 449 -0.74 -16.18 -24.04
N SER A 450 -1.78 -16.91 -24.42
CA SER A 450 -2.26 -16.93 -25.81
C SER A 450 -2.75 -15.55 -26.30
N LYS A 451 -3.46 -14.81 -25.43
CA LYS A 451 -3.94 -13.44 -25.70
C LYS A 451 -2.78 -12.47 -25.82
N GLU A 452 -1.78 -12.56 -24.95
CA GLU A 452 -0.57 -11.72 -25.05
C GLU A 452 0.20 -11.97 -26.34
N VAL A 453 0.38 -13.24 -26.73
CA VAL A 453 1.04 -13.60 -27.99
C VAL A 453 0.26 -13.08 -29.19
N ALA A 454 -1.07 -13.20 -29.17
CA ALA A 454 -1.94 -12.67 -30.22
C ALA A 454 -1.87 -11.14 -30.30
N ALA A 455 -1.88 -10.44 -29.16
CA ALA A 455 -1.76 -8.98 -29.09
C ALA A 455 -0.41 -8.50 -29.65
N LYS A 456 0.70 -9.13 -29.26
CA LYS A 456 2.04 -8.82 -29.81
C LYS A 456 2.13 -9.05 -31.31
N LYS A 457 1.53 -10.14 -31.83
CA LYS A 457 1.46 -10.41 -33.27
C LYS A 457 0.64 -9.33 -34.01
N LEU A 458 -0.48 -8.91 -33.44
CA LEU A 458 -1.34 -7.88 -34.02
C LEU A 458 -0.66 -6.50 -34.00
N GLU A 459 0.06 -6.17 -32.93
CA GLU A 459 0.86 -4.94 -32.86
C GLU A 459 2.01 -4.96 -33.87
N GLN A 460 2.69 -6.09 -34.03
CA GLN A 460 3.72 -6.26 -35.06
C GLN A 460 3.15 -6.08 -36.48
N GLN A 461 1.96 -6.64 -36.77
CA GLN A 461 1.27 -6.43 -38.03
C GLN A 461 0.86 -4.96 -38.25
N LYS A 462 0.39 -4.28 -37.20
CA LYS A 462 0.10 -2.84 -37.27
C LYS A 462 1.35 -2.02 -37.59
N ARG A 463 2.48 -2.30 -36.92
CA ARG A 463 3.78 -1.65 -37.19
C ARG A 463 4.28 -1.91 -38.61
N LEU A 464 4.03 -3.10 -39.15
CA LEU A 464 4.38 -3.45 -40.54
C LEU A 464 3.51 -2.72 -41.58
N ASN A 465 2.24 -2.47 -41.24
CA ASN A 465 1.27 -1.81 -42.13
C ASN A 465 1.24 -0.27 -41.97
N GLU A 466 1.92 0.29 -40.96
CA GLU A 466 2.06 1.73 -40.83
C GLU A 466 2.98 2.29 -41.93
N PRO A 467 2.52 3.25 -42.75
CA PRO A 467 3.35 3.82 -43.80
C PRO A 467 4.56 4.55 -43.18
N LEU A 468 5.76 4.15 -43.59
CA LEU A 468 7.01 4.76 -43.15
C LEU A 468 6.99 6.27 -43.43
N LYS A 469 7.09 7.10 -42.37
CA LYS A 469 7.23 8.55 -42.52
C LYS A 469 8.57 8.88 -43.19
N VAL A 470 8.53 9.32 -44.44
CA VAL A 470 9.70 9.79 -45.18
C VAL A 470 10.13 11.15 -44.62
N TYR A 471 11.23 11.17 -43.85
CA TYR A 471 11.90 12.41 -43.44
C TYR A 471 12.93 12.78 -44.51
N ARG A 472 12.50 13.58 -45.50
CA ARG A 472 13.23 14.17 -46.65
C ARG A 472 13.15 13.39 -47.97
N ASP A 473 12.57 14.07 -48.97
CA ASP A 473 12.68 13.68 -50.38
C ASP A 473 14.04 14.13 -50.94
N GLY A 474 14.80 13.16 -51.44
CA GLY A 474 15.85 13.42 -52.41
C GLY A 474 17.29 13.32 -51.93
N VAL A 475 17.75 12.12 -51.55
CA VAL A 475 19.08 11.63 -51.95
C VAL A 475 19.03 10.09 -52.00
N GLY A 476 18.73 9.52 -53.17
CA GLY A 476 18.58 8.06 -53.31
C GLY A 476 18.85 7.50 -54.70
N LYS A 477 19.64 8.18 -55.54
CA LYS A 477 19.93 7.75 -56.93
C LYS A 477 21.12 6.79 -57.08
N TYR A 478 21.83 6.42 -56.01
CA TYR A 478 23.03 5.58 -56.11
C TYR A 478 23.20 4.52 -55.01
N LEU A 479 22.10 3.89 -54.57
CA LEU A 479 22.17 2.68 -53.76
C LEU A 479 21.33 1.59 -54.42
N LYS A 480 21.98 0.76 -55.24
CA LYS A 480 21.42 -0.53 -55.67
C LYS A 480 21.51 -1.48 -54.47
N PRO A 481 20.41 -1.96 -53.87
CA PRO A 481 20.52 -3.05 -52.91
C PRO A 481 20.97 -4.29 -53.67
N SER A 482 22.21 -4.71 -53.45
CA SER A 482 22.67 -6.04 -53.82
C SER A 482 21.81 -7.06 -53.05
N ALA A 483 20.86 -7.68 -53.75
CA ALA A 483 20.10 -8.78 -53.22
C ALA A 483 21.05 -9.94 -52.84
N PRO A 484 20.97 -10.51 -51.63
CA PRO A 484 21.60 -11.79 -51.37
C PRO A 484 20.78 -12.90 -52.03
N LYS A 485 21.48 -13.71 -52.82
CA LYS A 485 20.99 -14.84 -53.62
C LYS A 485 20.24 -15.88 -52.77
N ARG A 486 19.04 -16.28 -53.22
CA ARG A 486 18.51 -17.64 -53.05
C ARG A 486 19.28 -18.58 -53.99
N PRO A 487 19.55 -19.85 -53.61
CA PRO A 487 20.17 -20.79 -54.51
C PRO A 487 19.13 -21.32 -55.50
N GLU A 488 19.35 -21.13 -56.80
CA GLU A 488 18.60 -21.82 -57.84
C GLU A 488 19.49 -22.79 -58.60
N ALA A 489 18.87 -23.94 -58.87
CA ALA A 489 19.38 -25.09 -59.56
C ALA A 489 19.86 -24.76 -60.99
N GLN A 490 20.87 -25.51 -61.40
CA GLN A 490 21.42 -25.52 -62.75
C GLN A 490 20.37 -25.98 -63.76
N SER A 491 20.28 -25.28 -64.89
CA SER A 491 19.75 -25.83 -66.14
C SER A 491 20.81 -25.73 -67.23
N LEU A 492 21.05 -26.85 -67.90
CA LEU A 492 21.83 -26.96 -69.12
C LEU A 492 20.86 -27.31 -70.27
N THR A 493 20.75 -26.36 -71.19
CA THR A 493 20.57 -26.45 -72.66
C THR A 493 19.65 -27.48 -73.32
N THR A 494 18.77 -26.89 -74.14
CA THR A 494 18.35 -27.22 -75.53
C THR A 494 17.27 -28.26 -75.85
N THR A 495 16.21 -27.69 -76.48
CA THR A 495 15.38 -28.18 -77.61
C THR A 495 14.49 -29.40 -77.44
N ALA A 496 13.17 -29.16 -77.37
CA ALA A 496 12.16 -29.47 -78.42
C ALA A 496 10.73 -29.50 -77.82
N LEU A 497 9.81 -28.75 -78.41
CA LEU A 497 8.35 -28.89 -78.30
C LEU A 497 7.87 -30.12 -79.11
N PRO A 498 6.58 -30.57 -79.10
CA PRO A 498 5.39 -30.05 -78.41
C PRO A 498 4.41 -31.13 -77.83
N ALA A 499 3.29 -30.63 -77.29
CA ALA A 499 1.90 -31.12 -77.50
C ALA A 499 1.26 -32.02 -76.41
N LYS A 500 0.33 -31.44 -75.61
CA LYS A 500 -1.15 -31.41 -75.84
C LYS A 500 -1.97 -31.44 -74.52
N LYS A 501 -2.83 -30.41 -74.40
CA LYS A 501 -4.24 -30.39 -73.96
C LYS A 501 -4.67 -31.01 -72.59
N LYS A 502 -5.11 -30.08 -71.72
CA LYS A 502 -6.48 -29.90 -71.15
C LYS A 502 -7.14 -31.07 -70.38
N LYS A 503 -7.47 -30.86 -69.09
CA LYS A 503 -8.81 -30.45 -68.60
C LYS A 503 -8.88 -30.42 -67.06
N ASN A 504 -9.65 -29.45 -66.54
CA ASN A 504 -10.16 -29.39 -65.17
C ASN A 504 -11.14 -30.54 -64.90
N ALA A 505 -11.11 -31.10 -63.69
CA ALA A 505 -12.30 -31.64 -63.04
C ALA A 505 -12.09 -31.69 -61.51
N SER A 506 -12.98 -31.00 -60.81
CA SER A 506 -13.27 -31.12 -59.39
C SER A 506 -13.65 -32.56 -59.00
N GLY A 507 -13.14 -33.03 -57.87
CA GLY A 507 -13.55 -34.29 -57.27
C GLY A 507 -13.28 -34.29 -55.76
N PHE A 508 -14.32 -33.98 -54.99
CA PHE A 508 -14.40 -34.24 -53.55
C PHE A 508 -14.58 -35.74 -53.36
N GLY A 509 -13.66 -36.39 -52.66
CA GLY A 509 -13.64 -37.84 -52.44
C GLY A 509 -13.38 -38.18 -50.98
N ASP A 510 -14.45 -38.64 -50.33
CA ASP A 510 -14.54 -39.72 -49.33
C ASP A 510 -13.46 -39.81 -48.22
N PHE A 511 -13.88 -39.54 -46.97
CA PHE A 511 -13.10 -39.78 -45.74
C PHE A 511 -13.76 -40.85 -44.87
N SER A 512 -14.12 -42.00 -45.45
CA SER A 512 -14.61 -43.18 -44.70
C SER A 512 -13.52 -43.87 -43.85
N SER A 513 -12.46 -43.15 -43.46
CA SER A 513 -11.45 -43.62 -42.51
C SER A 513 -10.66 -42.48 -41.83
N TRP A 514 -11.36 -41.43 -41.37
CA TRP A 514 -10.76 -40.50 -40.40
C TRP A 514 -11.69 -40.17 -39.24
#